data_AF-A0A6L7LN80-F1
#
_entry.id   AF-A0A6L7LN80-F1
#
_cell.length_a   1.000
_cell.length_b   1.000
_cell.length_c   1.000
_cell.angle_alpha   90.00
_cell.angle_beta   90.00
_cell.angle_gamma   90.00
#
_symmetry.space_group_name_H-M   'P 1'
#
loop_
_entity.id
_entity.type
_entity.pdbx_description
1 polymer ?
#
loop_
_entity_poly.entity_id
_entity_poly.type
_entity_poly.pdbx_seq_one_letter_code
_entity_poly.pdbx_strand_id
1 'polypeptide(L)'
;MIYLDTSVALAWLLTEDRQPPDSDWDGTLVSSRLLEYEIWTPLHSRGIADSHGEAARQLIGRVALLELTPQALALDAFPGPLRTLDTLHLASCAYLADQGQNVELASCDRRMNEVAHAMEIPLFNPEAA
;
A
#
# COMPACT_ATOMS: atom_id res chain seq x y z
N MET A 1 9.00 -4.98 7.54
CA MET A 1 7.67 -4.33 7.53
C MET A 1 7.18 -4.29 6.10
N ILE A 2 5.88 -4.30 5.88
CA ILE A 2 5.35 -4.42 4.53
C ILE A 2 4.53 -3.18 4.21
N TYR A 3 4.97 -2.43 3.21
CA TYR A 3 4.26 -1.30 2.67
C TYR A 3 3.14 -1.80 1.76
N LEU A 4 1.91 -1.67 2.22
CA LEU A 4 0.71 -2.08 1.52
C LEU A 4 0.25 -0.97 0.58
N ASP A 5 0.40 -1.18 -0.72
CA ASP A 5 -0.25 -0.34 -1.74
C ASP A 5 -1.75 -0.67 -1.83
N THR A 6 -2.54 0.32 -2.25
CA THR A 6 -3.99 0.19 -2.34
C THR A 6 -4.43 -0.86 -3.35
N SER A 7 -3.64 -1.11 -4.40
CA SER A 7 -3.99 -2.15 -5.38
C SER A 7 -4.09 -3.55 -4.75
N VAL A 8 -3.21 -3.89 -3.80
CA VAL A 8 -3.25 -5.16 -3.05
C VAL A 8 -4.40 -5.15 -2.05
N ALA A 9 -4.58 -4.05 -1.32
CA ALA A 9 -5.67 -3.89 -0.36
C ALA A 9 -7.05 -4.08 -1.01
N LEU A 10 -7.28 -3.46 -2.18
CA LEU A 10 -8.52 -3.60 -2.94
C LEU A 10 -8.68 -4.98 -3.54
N ALA A 11 -7.60 -5.60 -4.03
CA ALA A 11 -7.66 -6.96 -4.55
C ALA A 11 -8.17 -7.92 -3.47
N TRP A 12 -7.73 -7.79 -2.22
CA TRP A 12 -8.25 -8.59 -1.12
C TRP A 12 -9.66 -8.23 -0.74
N LEU A 13 -9.92 -6.95 -0.51
CA LEU A 13 -11.23 -6.51 -0.04
C LEU A 13 -12.35 -6.94 -1.00
N LEU A 14 -12.08 -6.93 -2.31
CA LEU A 14 -13.07 -7.24 -3.34
C LEU A 14 -13.08 -8.71 -3.78
N THR A 15 -12.09 -9.51 -3.35
CA THR A 15 -12.12 -10.95 -3.56
C THR A 15 -12.77 -11.56 -2.34
N GLU A 16 -14.06 -11.89 -2.42
CA GLU A 16 -14.91 -12.38 -1.30
C GLU A 16 -14.32 -13.59 -0.53
N ASP A 17 -13.31 -14.27 -1.08
CA ASP A 17 -12.65 -15.46 -0.53
C ASP A 17 -11.24 -15.23 0.04
N ARG A 18 -10.71 -14.00 0.07
CA ARG A 18 -9.36 -13.71 0.58
C ARG A 18 -9.39 -12.64 1.68
N GLN A 19 -9.63 -13.07 2.91
CA GLN A 19 -9.12 -12.32 4.06
C GLN A 19 -7.58 -12.29 3.96
N PRO A 20 -6.91 -11.18 4.34
CA PRO A 20 -5.46 -11.21 4.54
C PRO A 20 -5.17 -12.39 5.49
N PRO A 21 -4.44 -13.43 5.06
CA PRO A 21 -4.21 -14.58 5.90
C PRO A 21 -3.50 -14.11 7.17
N ASP A 22 -4.01 -14.48 8.34
CA ASP A 22 -3.42 -14.07 9.61
C ASP A 22 -1.97 -14.60 9.80
N SER A 23 -1.54 -15.57 8.97
CA SER A 23 -0.20 -16.19 8.97
C SER A 23 0.74 -15.68 7.89
N ASP A 24 0.25 -15.15 6.77
CA ASP A 24 1.11 -14.92 5.59
C ASP A 24 1.77 -13.52 5.64
N TRP A 25 1.44 -12.74 6.67
CA TRP A 25 1.85 -11.35 6.88
C TRP A 25 2.32 -11.15 8.33
N ASP A 26 3.27 -11.97 8.78
CA ASP A 26 3.88 -11.88 10.13
C ASP A 26 4.57 -10.52 10.41
N GLY A 27 4.69 -9.65 9.40
CA GLY A 27 5.26 -8.31 9.50
C GLY A 27 4.25 -7.19 9.79
N THR A 28 4.72 -6.09 10.39
CA THR A 28 3.92 -4.86 10.52
C THR A 28 3.51 -4.33 9.14
N LEU A 29 2.19 -4.25 8.89
CA LEU A 29 1.62 -3.57 7.74
C LEU A 29 1.70 -2.06 7.93
N VAL A 30 2.21 -1.36 6.92
CA VAL A 30 2.26 0.10 6.87
C VAL A 30 1.67 0.58 5.55
N SER A 31 1.11 1.78 5.51
CA SER A 31 0.85 2.48 4.25
C SER A 31 0.78 3.98 4.49
N SER A 32 0.71 4.79 3.43
CA SER A 32 0.42 6.21 3.61
C SER A 32 -1.06 6.41 3.98
N ARG A 33 -1.38 7.57 4.56
CA ARG A 33 -2.76 7.98 4.85
C ARG A 33 -3.68 7.98 3.61
N LEU A 34 -3.11 7.97 2.39
CA LEU A 34 -3.90 7.83 1.15
C LEU A 34 -4.66 6.52 1.05
N LEU A 35 -4.16 5.44 1.67
CA LEU A 35 -4.79 4.12 1.63
C LEU A 35 -6.28 4.19 2.00
N GLU A 36 -6.63 4.96 3.03
CA GLU A 36 -8.03 5.13 3.43
C GLU A 36 -8.88 5.73 2.31
N TYR A 37 -8.39 6.79 1.67
CA TYR A 37 -9.11 7.49 0.61
C TYR A 37 -9.23 6.62 -0.63
N GLU A 38 -8.16 5.93 -1.01
CA GLU A 38 -8.14 5.06 -2.17
C GLU A 38 -8.93 3.76 -1.98
N ILE A 39 -9.20 3.34 -0.73
CA ILE A 39 -10.15 2.27 -0.42
C ILE A 39 -11.59 2.80 -0.44
N TRP A 40 -11.90 3.85 0.31
CA TRP A 40 -13.27 4.31 0.47
C TRP A 40 -13.87 4.90 -0.82
N THR A 41 -13.06 5.57 -1.64
CA THR A 41 -13.51 6.17 -2.91
C THR A 41 -14.15 5.14 -3.85
N PRO A 42 -13.47 4.03 -4.23
CA PRO A 42 -14.07 3.01 -5.09
C PRO A 42 -15.22 2.23 -4.42
N LEU A 43 -15.21 2.01 -3.10
CA LEU A 43 -16.34 1.36 -2.42
C LEU A 43 -17.62 2.19 -2.53
N HIS A 44 -17.51 3.50 -2.27
CA HIS A 44 -18.64 4.42 -2.43
C HIS A 44 -19.05 4.55 -3.91
N SER A 45 -18.10 4.67 -4.83
CA SER A 45 -18.43 4.82 -6.26
C SER A 45 -19.15 3.59 -6.84
N ARG A 46 -18.89 2.41 -6.27
CA ARG A 46 -19.53 1.14 -6.67
C ARG A 46 -20.81 0.84 -5.88
N GLY A 47 -21.15 1.64 -4.87
CA GLY A 47 -22.32 1.41 -4.00
C GLY A 47 -22.22 0.15 -3.14
N ILE A 48 -21.01 -0.31 -2.82
CA ILE A 48 -20.74 -1.54 -2.05
C ILE A 48 -20.20 -1.26 -0.64
N ALA A 49 -20.22 -0.01 -0.20
CA ALA A 49 -19.75 0.38 1.13
C ALA A 49 -20.55 -0.31 2.27
N ASP A 50 -21.83 -0.61 2.06
CA ASP A 50 -22.64 -1.31 3.06
C ASP A 50 -22.21 -2.77 3.25
N SER A 51 -21.83 -3.46 2.17
CA SER A 51 -21.37 -4.86 2.24
C SER A 51 -19.89 -5.00 2.60
N HIS A 52 -19.04 -4.08 2.15
CA HIS A 52 -17.58 -4.18 2.30
C HIS A 52 -16.99 -3.21 3.32
N GLY A 53 -17.77 -2.27 3.86
CA GLY A 53 -17.27 -1.21 4.72
C GLY A 53 -16.71 -1.72 6.05
N GLU A 54 -17.28 -2.78 6.61
CA GLU A 54 -16.76 -3.37 7.84
C GLU A 54 -15.40 -4.05 7.61
N ALA A 55 -15.27 -4.85 6.55
CA ALA A 55 -13.99 -5.43 6.16
C ALA A 55 -12.94 -4.36 5.84
N ALA A 56 -13.33 -3.25 5.19
CA ALA A 56 -12.45 -2.11 4.94
C ALA A 56 -11.94 -1.47 6.25
N ARG A 57 -12.82 -1.24 7.23
CA ARG A 57 -12.43 -0.71 8.54
C ARG A 57 -11.48 -1.65 9.28
N GLN A 58 -11.74 -2.95 9.25
CA GLN A 58 -10.88 -3.95 9.87
C GLN A 58 -9.50 -3.99 9.23
N LEU A 59 -9.43 -3.95 7.89
CA LEU A 59 -8.16 -3.88 7.16
C LEU A 59 -7.39 -2.60 7.53
N ILE A 60 -8.03 -1.43 7.41
CA ILE A 60 -7.41 -0.13 7.73
C ILE A 60 -6.92 -0.11 9.18
N GLY A 61 -7.70 -0.65 10.12
CA GLY A 61 -7.33 -0.73 11.54
C GLY A 61 -6.11 -1.61 11.84
N ARG A 62 -5.72 -2.52 10.94
CA ARG A 62 -4.50 -3.33 11.03
C ARG A 62 -3.27 -2.66 10.43
N VAL A 63 -3.44 -1.59 9.65
CA VAL A 63 -2.35 -0.91 8.94
C VAL A 63 -1.88 0.29 9.75
N ALA A 64 -0.58 0.35 10.03
CA ALA A 64 0.04 1.56 10.56
C ALA A 64 0.06 2.64 9.46
N LEU A 65 -0.68 3.73 9.66
CA LEU A 65 -0.78 4.80 8.65
C LEU A 65 0.29 5.86 8.87
N LEU A 66 1.12 6.08 7.86
CA LEU A 66 2.08 7.17 7.79
C LEU A 66 1.39 8.43 7.28
N GLU A 67 1.46 9.51 8.06
CA GLU A 67 0.92 10.81 7.68
C GLU A 67 1.71 11.46 6.54
N LEU A 68 0.99 12.14 5.65
CA LEU A 68 1.53 12.82 4.47
C LEU A 68 2.21 14.15 4.84
N THR A 69 3.30 14.06 5.59
CA THR A 69 4.13 15.21 5.98
C THR A 69 5.05 15.64 4.85
N PRO A 70 5.51 16.91 4.83
CA PRO A 70 6.49 17.37 3.84
C PRO A 70 7.75 16.49 3.77
N GLN A 71 8.20 15.95 4.90
CA GLN A 71 9.36 15.07 4.98
C GLN A 71 9.10 13.70 4.34
N ALA A 72 7.91 13.13 4.55
CA ALA A 72 7.51 11.87 3.94
C ALA A 72 7.19 11.98 2.44
N LEU A 73 6.97 13.21 1.96
CA LEU A 73 6.65 13.53 0.57
C LEU A 73 7.81 14.22 -0.16
N ALA A 74 9.06 13.94 0.24
CA ALA A 74 10.21 14.42 -0.51
C ALA A 74 10.14 13.88 -1.96
N LEU A 75 10.01 14.80 -2.92
CA LEU A 75 9.90 14.48 -4.34
C LEU A 75 11.27 14.57 -5.00
N ASP A 76 12.14 13.61 -4.70
CA ASP A 76 13.29 13.37 -5.55
C ASP A 76 12.83 12.82 -6.91
N ALA A 77 13.69 12.90 -7.93
CA ALA A 77 13.35 12.44 -9.26
C ALA A 77 13.16 10.91 -9.27
N PHE A 78 11.92 10.46 -9.47
CA PHE A 78 11.61 9.03 -9.58
C PHE A 78 12.17 8.45 -10.90
N PRO A 79 12.78 7.25 -10.88
CA PRO A 79 13.42 6.63 -12.05
C PRO A 79 12.40 5.98 -13.01
N GLY A 80 11.29 6.65 -13.30
CA GLY A 80 10.27 6.17 -14.22
C GLY A 80 8.94 6.91 -14.12
N PRO A 81 8.02 6.66 -15.07
CA PRO A 81 6.71 7.29 -15.06
C PRO A 81 5.80 6.67 -13.98
N LEU A 82 5.26 7.53 -13.12
CA LEU A 82 4.28 7.19 -12.09
C LEU A 82 3.03 8.06 -12.22
N ARG A 83 1.89 7.56 -11.74
CA ARG A 83 0.73 8.44 -11.48
C ARG A 83 0.97 9.19 -10.18
N THR A 84 0.32 10.33 -10.02
CA THR A 84 0.50 11.19 -8.85
C THR A 84 0.31 10.45 -7.51
N LEU A 85 -0.74 9.62 -7.37
CA LEU A 85 -0.97 8.89 -6.12
C LEU A 85 0.06 7.78 -5.89
N ASP A 86 0.42 7.03 -6.94
CA ASP A 86 1.52 6.04 -6.89
C ASP A 86 2.85 6.71 -6.45
N THR A 87 3.12 7.93 -6.91
CA THR A 87 4.28 8.73 -6.48
C THR A 87 4.24 9.03 -4.99
N LEU A 88 3.09 9.41 -4.45
CA LEU A 88 2.96 9.69 -3.01
C LEU A 88 3.13 8.43 -2.17
N HIS A 89 2.63 7.29 -2.65
CA HIS A 89 2.86 6.00 -2.01
C HIS A 89 4.34 5.60 -2.02
N LEU A 90 5.01 5.70 -3.18
CA LEU A 90 6.44 5.38 -3.27
C LEU A 90 7.31 6.36 -2.48
N ALA A 91 7.00 7.66 -2.46
CA ALA A 91 7.69 8.64 -1.62
C ALA A 91 7.59 8.25 -0.14
N SER A 92 6.40 7.87 0.31
CA SER A 92 6.15 7.40 1.68
C SER A 92 6.92 6.12 2.02
N CYS A 93 7.00 5.17 1.06
CA CYS A 93 7.76 3.93 1.22
C CYS A 93 9.26 4.19 1.29
N ALA A 94 9.78 5.01 0.36
CA ALA A 94 11.18 5.42 0.33
C ALA A 94 11.58 6.18 1.60
N TYR A 95 10.73 7.07 2.10
CA TYR A 95 10.96 7.76 3.36
C TYR A 95 11.20 6.78 4.52
N LEU A 96 10.41 5.71 4.62
CA LEU A 96 10.59 4.68 5.66
C LEU A 96 11.91 3.92 5.47
N ALA A 97 12.27 3.58 4.23
CA ALA A 97 13.56 2.97 3.91
C ALA A 97 14.73 3.89 4.30
N ASP A 98 14.64 5.20 4.00
CA ASP A 98 15.64 6.21 4.36
C ASP A 98 15.77 6.40 5.88
N GLN A 99 14.70 6.14 6.65
CA GLN A 99 14.76 6.06 8.11
C GLN A 99 15.37 4.74 8.63
N GLY A 100 15.95 3.92 7.75
CA GLY A 100 16.59 2.65 8.09
C GLY A 100 15.63 1.50 8.38
N GLN A 101 14.35 1.64 8.01
CA GLN A 101 13.39 0.55 8.17
C GLN A 101 13.54 -0.49 7.05
N ASN A 102 13.48 -1.78 7.41
CA ASN A 102 13.46 -2.85 6.41
C ASN A 102 12.03 -3.02 5.84
N VAL A 103 11.71 -2.23 4.82
CA VAL A 103 10.39 -2.15 4.18
C VAL A 103 10.38 -2.86 2.83
N GLU A 104 9.34 -3.65 2.60
CA GLU A 104 9.07 -4.32 1.31
C GLU A 104 7.75 -3.80 0.75
N LEU A 105 7.68 -3.52 -0.55
CA LEU A 105 6.48 -3.03 -1.22
C LEU A 105 5.59 -4.18 -1.68
N ALA A 106 4.35 -4.22 -1.21
CA ALA A 106 3.31 -5.07 -1.75
C ALA A 106 2.42 -4.25 -2.72
N SER A 107 2.58 -4.44 -4.03
CA SER A 107 1.74 -3.80 -5.05
C SER A 107 1.42 -4.73 -6.23
N CYS A 108 0.20 -4.62 -6.76
CA CYS A 108 -0.21 -5.24 -8.02
C CYS A 108 0.04 -4.34 -9.25
N ASP A 109 0.45 -3.07 -9.07
CA ASP A 109 0.76 -2.17 -10.18
C ASP A 109 2.18 -2.42 -10.70
N ARG A 110 2.27 -2.91 -11.94
CA ARG A 110 3.55 -3.21 -12.59
C ARG A 110 4.47 -1.99 -12.70
N ARG A 111 3.92 -0.79 -12.96
CA ARG A 111 4.74 0.42 -13.09
C ARG A 111 5.32 0.82 -11.75
N MET A 112 4.51 0.73 -10.69
CA MET A 112 4.98 0.99 -9.33
C MET A 112 6.08 -0.01 -8.92
N ASN A 113 5.91 -1.30 -9.24
CA ASN A 113 6.91 -2.34 -8.99
C ASN A 113 8.22 -2.11 -9.73
N GLU A 114 8.17 -1.68 -11.00
CA GLU A 114 9.35 -1.35 -11.79
C GLU A 114 10.13 -0.17 -11.19
N VAL A 115 9.43 0.87 -10.75
CA VAL A 115 10.07 2.03 -10.13
C VAL A 115 10.62 1.70 -8.75
N ALA A 116 9.89 0.94 -7.93
CA ALA A 116 10.37 0.45 -6.64
C ALA A 116 11.66 -0.36 -6.79
N HIS A 117 11.71 -1.26 -7.77
CA HIS A 117 12.92 -2.04 -8.08
C HIS A 117 14.09 -1.14 -8.48
N ALA A 118 13.85 -0.13 -9.32
CA ALA A 118 14.88 0.85 -9.70
C ALA A 118 15.33 1.76 -8.54
N MET A 119 14.51 1.88 -7.49
CA MET A 119 14.84 2.56 -6.23
C MET A 119 15.44 1.60 -5.18
N GLU A 120 15.73 0.35 -5.56
CA GLU A 120 16.25 -0.70 -4.67
C GLU A 120 15.32 -1.05 -3.49
N ILE A 121 14.02 -0.73 -3.61
CA ILE A 121 12.99 -1.13 -2.66
C ILE A 121 12.56 -2.57 -2.98
N PRO A 122 12.72 -3.54 -2.05
CA PRO A 122 12.30 -4.92 -2.27
C PRO A 122 10.79 -5.02 -2.50
N LEU A 123 10.37 -5.97 -3.35
CA LEU A 123 8.97 -6.29 -3.53
C LEU A 123 8.58 -7.44 -2.61
N PHE A 124 7.46 -7.28 -1.91
CA PHE A 124 6.86 -8.35 -1.14
C PHE A 124 6.19 -9.35 -2.08
N ASN A 125 6.55 -10.63 -1.97
CA ASN A 125 5.92 -11.71 -2.74
C ASN A 125 5.00 -12.54 -1.81
N PRO A 126 3.66 -12.39 -1.93
CA PRO A 126 2.73 -13.16 -1.10
C PRO A 126 2.72 -14.67 -1.40
N GLU A 127 3.33 -15.14 -2.49
CA GLU A 127 3.36 -16.57 -2.86
C GLU A 127 4.62 -17.30 -2.36
N ALA A 128 5.55 -16.60 -1.70
CA ALA A 128 6.80 -17.15 -1.19
C ALA A 128 6.79 -17.44 0.33
N ALA A 129 5.65 -17.24 0.99
CA ALA A 129 5.44 -17.52 2.42
C ALA A 129 4.71 -18.85 2.63
#